data_AF-S7Z8J8-F1
#
_entry.id   AF-S7Z8J8-F1
#
_cell.length_a   1.000
_cell.length_b   1.000
_cell.length_c   1.000
_cell.angle_alpha   90.00
_cell.angle_beta   90.00
_cell.angle_gamma   90.00
#
_symmetry.space_group_name_H-M   'P 1'
#
loop_
_entity.id
_entity.type
_entity.pdbx_description
1 polymer ?
#
loop_
_entity_poly.entity_id
_entity_poly.type
_entity_poly.pdbx_seq_one_letter_code
_entity_poly.pdbx_strand_id
1 'polypeptide(L)'
;MHDDKMTYSKTKYNLKCKILARKVNDKAVSKRASALNGGIKCEIEHPPALGRESLMGCGKYQARICFTDNGSVRLIRVPRMNSSIPQSLANYLVRSEYATLKFLETTQVPTPRAFDYGISDDTKPAEISLEATEQFYLKHLDDKGDHLMVDDELNTIGIIYLQTARVVPAGEAFGPSLATAEMDGIYNGRSSLTVHDLALARFLEAKGATSLAGIMSRDEKVRRFFFGLEVDLFWEETLSLI
;
A
#
# COMPACT_ATOMS: atom_id res chain seq x y z
N MET A 1 20.09 -26.55 6.46
CA MET A 1 18.81 -26.59 5.69
C MET A 1 17.99 -25.29 5.75
N HIS A 2 18.19 -24.42 6.76
CA HIS A 2 17.55 -23.08 6.79
C HIS A 2 18.25 -22.03 5.91
N ASP A 3 19.58 -22.08 5.81
CA ASP A 3 20.37 -21.09 5.04
C ASP A 3 20.23 -21.22 3.51
N ASP A 4 20.06 -22.43 2.99
CA ASP A 4 19.91 -22.64 1.54
C ASP A 4 18.57 -22.10 1.00
N LYS A 5 17.48 -22.22 1.79
CA LYS A 5 16.17 -21.63 1.43
C LYS A 5 16.20 -20.10 1.45
N MET A 6 16.89 -19.50 2.41
CA MET A 6 17.09 -18.05 2.48
C MET A 6 17.92 -17.53 1.30
N THR A 7 18.99 -18.23 0.94
CA THR A 7 19.89 -17.84 -0.17
C THR A 7 19.23 -18.03 -1.54
N TYR A 8 18.44 -19.11 -1.71
CA TYR A 8 17.63 -19.34 -2.90
C TYR A 8 16.54 -18.27 -3.09
N SER A 9 15.85 -17.89 -2.00
CA SER A 9 14.86 -16.81 -2.00
C SER A 9 15.48 -15.46 -2.36
N LYS A 10 16.63 -15.10 -1.78
CA LYS A 10 17.38 -13.87 -2.08
C LYS A 10 17.83 -13.80 -3.55
N THR A 11 18.25 -14.92 -4.14
CA THR A 11 18.69 -14.97 -5.54
C THR A 11 17.52 -14.77 -6.51
N LYS A 12 16.40 -15.46 -6.30
CA LYS A 12 15.16 -15.29 -7.10
C LYS A 12 14.59 -13.86 -6.96
N TYR A 13 14.73 -13.27 -5.78
CA TYR A 13 14.30 -11.90 -5.48
C TYR A 13 15.14 -10.85 -6.24
N ASN A 14 16.47 -10.96 -6.19
CA ASN A 14 17.38 -10.10 -6.96
C ASN A 14 17.08 -10.15 -8.47
N LEU A 15 16.80 -11.35 -9.00
CA LEU A 15 16.48 -11.52 -10.41
C LEU A 15 15.19 -10.80 -10.80
N LYS A 16 14.14 -10.88 -9.97
CA LYS A 16 12.87 -10.16 -10.20
C LYS A 16 13.06 -8.64 -10.24
N CYS A 17 13.83 -8.07 -9.32
CA CYS A 17 14.11 -6.62 -9.31
C CYS A 17 14.86 -6.18 -10.56
N LYS A 18 15.88 -6.95 -10.99
CA LYS A 18 16.62 -6.67 -12.24
C LYS A 18 15.73 -6.71 -13.49
N ILE A 19 14.78 -7.66 -13.54
CA ILE A 19 13.83 -7.75 -14.65
C ILE A 19 12.91 -6.52 -14.68
N LEU A 20 12.41 -6.09 -13.52
CA LEU A 20 11.52 -4.93 -13.42
C LEU A 20 12.22 -3.62 -13.73
N ALA A 21 13.44 -3.42 -13.22
CA ALA A 21 14.27 -2.27 -13.57
C ALA A 21 14.44 -2.15 -15.09
N ARG A 22 14.71 -3.26 -15.79
CA ARG A 22 14.84 -3.30 -17.26
C ARG A 22 13.53 -3.00 -18.02
N LYS A 23 12.37 -3.11 -17.38
CA LYS A 23 11.08 -2.77 -18.00
C LYS A 23 10.77 -1.28 -17.90
N VAL A 24 11.48 -0.54 -17.05
CA VAL A 24 11.33 0.92 -16.97
C VAL A 24 12.00 1.54 -18.18
N ASN A 25 11.26 2.39 -18.90
CA ASN A 25 11.82 3.17 -20.00
C ASN A 25 12.41 4.47 -19.44
N ASP A 26 13.64 4.41 -18.95
CA ASP A 26 14.28 5.53 -18.24
C ASP A 26 14.31 6.81 -19.08
N LYS A 27 14.53 6.70 -20.40
CA LYS A 27 14.49 7.85 -21.30
C LYS A 27 13.13 8.52 -21.34
N ALA A 28 12.06 7.73 -21.43
CA ALA A 28 10.69 8.26 -21.42
C ALA A 28 10.34 8.88 -20.06
N VAL A 29 10.74 8.21 -18.97
CA VAL A 29 10.51 8.69 -17.60
C VAL A 29 11.26 9.99 -17.34
N SER A 30 12.56 10.06 -17.64
CA SER A 30 13.36 11.29 -17.50
C SER A 30 12.81 12.43 -18.36
N LYS A 31 12.42 12.17 -19.61
CA LYS A 31 11.81 13.20 -20.47
C LYS A 31 10.53 13.77 -19.85
N ARG A 32 9.66 12.89 -19.34
CA ARG A 32 8.38 13.28 -18.75
C ARG A 32 8.56 13.98 -17.40
N ALA A 33 9.43 13.46 -16.54
CA ALA A 33 9.76 14.05 -15.25
C ALA A 33 10.42 15.42 -15.39
N SER A 34 11.32 15.59 -16.36
CA SER A 34 11.93 16.87 -16.71
C SER A 34 10.89 17.89 -17.14
N ALA A 35 9.99 17.52 -18.07
CA ALA A 35 8.92 18.41 -18.53
C ALA A 35 8.00 18.87 -17.38
N LEU A 36 7.67 17.98 -16.44
CA LEU A 36 6.86 18.29 -15.25
C LEU A 36 7.60 19.10 -14.18
N ASN A 37 8.91 19.27 -14.30
CA ASN A 37 9.75 20.00 -13.34
C ASN A 37 10.44 21.19 -14.00
N GLY A 38 9.77 21.87 -14.94
CA GLY A 38 10.27 23.08 -15.57
C GLY A 38 11.46 22.86 -16.53
N GLY A 39 11.63 21.64 -17.04
CA GLY A 39 12.72 21.29 -17.97
C GLY A 39 14.05 20.94 -17.29
N ILE A 40 14.09 20.83 -15.95
CA ILE A 40 15.30 20.42 -15.21
C ILE A 40 15.71 19.01 -15.63
N LYS A 41 16.99 18.80 -15.92
CA LYS A 41 17.51 17.48 -16.31
C LYS A 41 17.45 16.52 -15.11
N CYS A 42 17.20 15.24 -15.41
CA CYS A 42 17.15 14.22 -14.38
C CYS A 42 17.59 12.86 -14.89
N GLU A 43 18.10 12.06 -13.96
CA GLU A 43 18.53 10.69 -14.17
C GLU A 43 17.74 9.73 -13.27
N ILE A 44 17.56 8.50 -13.75
CA ILE A 44 16.90 7.45 -12.99
C ILE A 44 17.95 6.64 -12.26
N GLU A 45 17.88 6.65 -10.94
CA GLU A 45 18.73 5.84 -10.09
C GLU A 45 17.94 4.60 -9.65
N HIS A 46 18.47 3.43 -9.99
CA HIS A 46 17.91 2.13 -9.64
C HIS A 46 18.62 1.59 -8.40
N PRO A 47 18.01 1.65 -7.21
CA PRO A 47 18.64 1.19 -5.97
C PRO A 47 18.91 -0.32 -6.01
N PRO A 48 19.93 -0.79 -5.28
CA PRO A 48 20.24 -2.21 -5.18
C PRO A 48 19.06 -2.96 -4.54
N ALA A 49 18.83 -4.20 -4.96
CA ALA A 49 17.69 -4.98 -4.48
C ALA A 49 17.81 -5.40 -2.99
N LEU A 50 19.00 -5.36 -2.41
CA LEU A 50 19.27 -5.68 -1.00
C LEU A 50 20.24 -4.65 -0.43
N GLY A 51 20.08 -4.33 0.87
CA GLY A 51 20.95 -3.40 1.59
C GLY A 51 20.18 -2.22 2.18
N ARG A 52 20.89 -1.38 2.97
CA ARG A 52 20.31 -0.21 3.68
C ARG A 52 19.73 0.85 2.73
N GLU A 53 20.16 0.83 1.47
CA GLU A 53 19.69 1.71 0.39
C GLU A 53 18.62 1.05 -0.50
N SER A 54 18.18 -0.17 -0.15
CA SER A 54 17.10 -0.85 -0.88
C SER A 54 15.77 -0.16 -0.58
N LEU A 55 15.17 0.44 -1.61
CA LEU A 55 13.84 1.03 -1.56
C LEU A 55 12.82 -0.03 -1.99
N MET A 56 12.49 -0.94 -1.09
CA MET A 56 11.63 -2.10 -1.39
C MET A 56 10.63 -2.32 -0.26
N GLY A 57 9.33 -2.37 -0.60
CA GLY A 57 8.25 -2.75 0.30
C GLY A 57 6.98 -3.18 -0.45
N CYS A 58 6.11 -3.92 0.24
CA CYS A 58 4.82 -4.49 -0.19
C CYS A 58 4.57 -4.57 -1.71
N GLY A 59 5.23 -5.51 -2.41
CA GLY A 59 4.82 -5.81 -3.78
C GLY A 59 5.29 -4.82 -4.86
N LYS A 60 6.14 -3.82 -4.58
CA LYS A 60 6.59 -2.83 -5.58
C LYS A 60 8.10 -2.79 -5.77
N TYR A 61 8.51 -2.46 -6.99
CA TYR A 61 9.85 -1.99 -7.30
C TYR A 61 9.88 -0.47 -7.21
N GLN A 62 10.87 0.11 -6.54
CA GLN A 62 11.02 1.56 -6.44
C GLN A 62 12.35 2.02 -7.04
N ALA A 63 12.33 3.19 -7.68
CA ALA A 63 13.49 3.86 -8.23
C ALA A 63 13.43 5.35 -7.90
N ARG A 64 14.56 6.06 -7.97
CA ARG A 64 14.64 7.50 -7.71
C ARG A 64 14.82 8.26 -9.02
N ILE A 65 14.13 9.39 -9.15
CA ILE A 65 14.43 10.42 -10.15
C ILE A 65 15.27 11.47 -9.44
N CYS A 66 16.52 11.62 -9.86
CA CYS A 66 17.45 12.57 -9.29
C CYS A 66 17.59 13.77 -10.25
N PHE A 67 17.15 14.94 -9.82
CA PHE A 67 17.23 16.17 -10.62
C PHE A 67 18.58 16.85 -10.40
N THR A 68 19.30 17.14 -11.48
CA THR A 68 20.71 17.56 -11.44
C THR A 68 20.93 18.92 -10.81
N ASP A 69 19.96 19.83 -10.97
CA ASP A 69 20.22 21.26 -10.72
C ASP A 69 19.84 21.71 -9.31
N ASN A 70 18.89 21.02 -8.67
CA ASN A 70 18.37 21.39 -7.35
C ASN A 70 18.51 20.29 -6.30
N GLY A 71 19.12 19.14 -6.66
CA GLY A 71 19.25 17.98 -5.77
C GLY A 71 17.92 17.36 -5.35
N SER A 72 16.79 17.74 -5.96
CA SER A 72 15.49 17.18 -5.62
C SER A 72 15.41 15.73 -6.08
N VAL A 73 14.77 14.90 -5.25
CA VAL A 73 14.58 13.48 -5.52
C VAL A 73 13.09 13.19 -5.53
N ARG A 74 12.61 12.50 -6.56
CA ARG A 74 11.24 11.98 -6.63
C ARG A 74 11.25 10.46 -6.69
N LEU A 75 10.22 9.83 -6.14
CA LEU A 75 10.10 8.38 -6.10
C LEU A 75 9.26 7.88 -7.28
N ILE A 76 9.79 6.87 -7.99
CA ILE A 76 9.04 6.05 -8.94
C ILE A 76 8.63 4.77 -8.25
N ARG A 77 7.38 4.35 -8.44
CA ARG A 77 6.85 3.10 -7.88
C ARG A 77 6.26 2.28 -9.03
N VAL A 78 6.83 1.11 -9.27
CA VAL A 78 6.42 0.17 -10.33
C VAL A 78 5.79 -1.06 -9.67
N PRO A 79 4.51 -1.36 -9.95
CA PRO A 79 3.87 -2.57 -9.43
C PRO A 79 4.60 -3.83 -9.93
N ARG A 80 4.83 -4.80 -9.03
CA ARG A 80 5.38 -6.10 -9.42
C ARG A 80 4.27 -6.99 -9.96
N MET A 81 3.84 -6.75 -11.20
CA MET A 81 2.86 -7.61 -11.86
C MET A 81 3.55 -8.85 -12.45
N ASN A 82 2.98 -10.02 -12.19
CA ASN A 82 3.33 -11.24 -12.90
C ASN A 82 2.53 -11.33 -14.22
N SER A 83 2.95 -12.21 -15.12
CA SER A 83 2.29 -12.39 -16.43
C SER A 83 0.87 -12.96 -16.34
N SER A 84 0.43 -13.43 -15.16
CA SER A 84 -0.93 -13.91 -14.92
C SER A 84 -1.94 -12.80 -14.63
N ILE A 85 -1.49 -11.57 -14.31
CA ILE A 85 -2.40 -10.44 -14.11
C ILE A 85 -2.71 -9.80 -15.47
N PRO A 86 -4.00 -9.66 -15.85
CA PRO A 86 -4.39 -8.98 -17.08
C PRO A 86 -3.85 -7.55 -17.12
N GLN A 87 -3.32 -7.13 -18.28
CA GLN A 87 -2.76 -5.78 -18.45
C GLN A 87 -3.79 -4.68 -18.16
N SER A 88 -5.05 -4.91 -18.50
CA SER A 88 -6.17 -4.00 -18.19
C SER A 88 -6.33 -3.78 -16.68
N LEU A 89 -6.23 -4.84 -15.89
CA LEU A 89 -6.27 -4.77 -14.43
C LEU A 89 -5.03 -4.06 -13.87
N ALA A 90 -3.85 -4.32 -14.44
CA ALA A 90 -2.64 -3.59 -14.05
C ALA A 90 -2.74 -2.09 -14.34
N ASN A 91 -3.25 -1.71 -15.50
CA ASN A 91 -3.49 -0.31 -15.87
C ASN A 91 -4.55 0.34 -14.96
N TYR A 92 -5.61 -0.39 -14.61
CA TYR A 92 -6.63 0.07 -13.67
C TYR A 92 -6.03 0.35 -12.28
N LEU A 93 -5.22 -0.56 -11.75
CA LEU A 93 -4.61 -0.41 -10.43
C LEU A 93 -3.69 0.82 -10.35
N VAL A 94 -2.91 1.09 -11.40
CA VAL A 94 -2.07 2.30 -11.47
C VAL A 94 -2.94 3.57 -11.51
N ARG A 95 -4.00 3.59 -12.32
CA ARG A 95 -4.92 4.75 -12.41
C ARG A 95 -5.66 4.98 -11.10
N SER A 96 -6.13 3.92 -10.46
CA SER A 96 -6.84 3.97 -9.18
C SER A 96 -5.95 4.49 -8.06
N GLU A 97 -4.70 4.03 -7.96
CA GLU A 97 -3.73 4.57 -6.99
C GLU A 97 -3.48 6.06 -7.22
N TYR A 98 -3.27 6.47 -8.49
CA TYR A 98 -3.05 7.88 -8.82
C TYR A 98 -4.26 8.75 -8.47
N ALA A 99 -5.48 8.32 -8.83
CA ALA A 99 -6.72 9.02 -8.50
C ALA A 99 -6.92 9.13 -6.98
N THR A 100 -6.62 8.06 -6.24
CA THR A 100 -6.70 8.04 -4.78
C THR A 100 -5.70 9.03 -4.15
N LEU A 101 -4.45 9.04 -4.62
CA LEU A 101 -3.45 10.01 -4.15
C LEU A 101 -3.88 11.46 -4.46
N LYS A 102 -4.43 11.71 -5.66
CA LYS A 102 -4.94 13.03 -6.03
C LYS A 102 -6.11 13.48 -5.18
N PHE A 103 -7.01 12.56 -4.83
CA PHE A 103 -8.06 12.83 -3.86
C PHE A 103 -7.46 13.14 -2.48
N LEU A 104 -6.51 12.34 -1.99
CA LEU A 104 -5.92 12.52 -0.66
C LEU A 104 -5.08 13.80 -0.53
N GLU A 105 -4.51 14.32 -1.62
CA GLU A 105 -3.88 15.65 -1.68
C GLU A 105 -4.85 16.79 -1.28
N THR A 106 -6.16 16.57 -1.37
CA THR A 106 -7.19 17.56 -0.95
C THR A 106 -7.60 17.41 0.53
N THR A 107 -7.02 16.44 1.23
CA THR A 107 -7.35 16.12 2.63
C THR A 107 -6.16 16.43 3.56
N GLN A 108 -6.38 16.30 4.87
CA GLN A 108 -5.30 16.41 5.87
C GLN A 108 -4.53 15.10 6.09
N VAL A 109 -4.83 14.05 5.33
CA VAL A 109 -4.15 12.75 5.46
C VAL A 109 -2.73 12.89 4.89
N PRO A 110 -1.67 12.61 5.68
CA PRO A 110 -0.30 12.72 5.21
C PRO A 110 -0.02 11.62 4.18
N THR A 111 -0.10 11.98 2.90
CA THR A 111 0.23 11.10 1.78
C THR A 111 1.22 11.77 0.84
N PRO A 112 2.11 11.00 0.18
CA PRO A 112 3.00 11.57 -0.82
C PRO A 112 2.21 12.18 -1.97
N ARG A 113 2.62 13.36 -2.44
CA ARG A 113 2.04 13.98 -3.63
C ARG A 113 2.31 13.14 -4.87
N ALA A 114 1.28 12.88 -5.66
CA ALA A 114 1.38 12.22 -6.96
C ALA A 114 1.68 13.26 -8.04
N PHE A 115 2.83 13.15 -8.71
CA PHE A 115 3.16 14.06 -9.81
C PHE A 115 2.59 13.60 -11.15
N ASP A 116 2.57 12.29 -11.38
CA ASP A 116 2.11 11.69 -12.64
C ASP A 116 1.97 10.17 -12.52
N TYR A 117 1.45 9.52 -13.57
CA TYR A 117 1.47 8.07 -13.74
C TYR A 117 1.71 7.66 -15.20
N GLY A 118 2.14 6.41 -15.41
CA GLY A 118 2.33 5.81 -16.73
C GLY A 118 1.77 4.39 -16.78
N ILE A 119 1.23 3.98 -17.93
CA ILE A 119 0.66 2.65 -18.18
C ILE A 119 1.24 2.08 -19.47
N SER A 120 1.11 0.76 -19.67
CA SER A 120 1.73 0.08 -20.82
C SER A 120 1.01 0.36 -22.15
N ASP A 121 -0.28 0.73 -22.10
CA ASP A 121 -1.09 1.12 -23.27
C ASP A 121 -1.43 2.60 -23.14
N ASP A 122 -0.64 3.48 -23.77
CA ASP A 122 -0.75 4.94 -23.63
C ASP A 122 -1.94 5.53 -24.42
N THR A 123 -3.08 4.84 -24.44
CA THR A 123 -4.37 5.44 -24.82
C THR A 123 -5.00 6.07 -23.57
N LYS A 124 -4.95 7.40 -23.50
CA LYS A 124 -5.63 8.18 -22.45
C LYS A 124 -7.12 7.83 -22.43
N PRO A 125 -7.69 7.31 -21.35
CA PRO A 125 -9.14 7.30 -21.19
C PRO A 125 -9.60 8.67 -20.71
N ALA A 126 -10.86 8.96 -21.03
CA ALA A 126 -11.57 10.12 -20.56
C ALA A 126 -11.65 10.16 -19.02
N GLU A 127 -11.41 11.34 -18.48
CA GLU A 127 -11.72 11.71 -17.10
C GLU A 127 -13.22 11.51 -16.87
N ILE A 128 -13.58 10.74 -15.83
CA ILE A 128 -14.98 10.62 -15.40
C ILE A 128 -15.13 11.51 -14.17
N SER A 129 -15.89 12.59 -14.34
CA SER A 129 -16.37 13.44 -13.25
C SER A 129 -17.55 12.75 -12.57
N LEU A 130 -17.43 12.46 -11.28
CA LEU A 130 -18.51 11.94 -10.45
C LEU A 130 -18.86 12.98 -9.38
N GLU A 131 -20.02 13.59 -9.55
CA GLU A 131 -20.68 14.49 -8.60
C GLU A 131 -21.59 13.65 -7.69
N ALA A 132 -21.07 13.20 -6.56
CA ALA A 132 -21.89 12.72 -5.44
C ALA A 132 -21.13 12.89 -4.12
N THR A 133 -21.67 13.72 -3.22
CA THR A 133 -21.20 13.82 -1.83
C THR A 133 -21.84 12.70 -1.00
N GLU A 134 -21.37 11.46 -1.19
CA GLU A 134 -21.68 10.35 -0.30
C GLU A 134 -20.62 10.27 0.80
N GLN A 135 -21.02 9.99 2.04
CA GLN A 135 -20.06 9.75 3.12
C GLN A 135 -19.48 8.34 2.95
N PHE A 136 -18.21 8.26 2.59
CA PHE A 136 -17.48 7.01 2.42
C PHE A 136 -16.28 6.93 3.37
N TYR A 137 -15.82 5.70 3.63
CA TYR A 137 -14.58 5.47 4.36
C TYR A 137 -13.58 4.78 3.46
N LEU A 138 -12.37 5.33 3.40
CA LEU A 138 -11.27 4.74 2.67
C LEU A 138 -10.47 3.84 3.64
N LYS A 139 -10.29 2.57 3.29
CA LYS A 139 -9.46 1.63 4.07
C LYS A 139 -8.25 1.19 3.27
N HIS A 140 -7.07 1.27 3.90
CA HIS A 140 -5.87 0.61 3.43
C HIS A 140 -5.99 -0.89 3.69
N LEU A 141 -5.77 -1.70 2.66
CA LEU A 141 -6.00 -3.14 2.73
C LEU A 141 -4.91 -3.90 3.48
N ASP A 142 -3.70 -3.34 3.51
CA ASP A 142 -2.62 -3.85 4.36
C ASP A 142 -2.81 -3.30 5.77
N ASP A 143 -2.89 -4.17 6.77
CA ASP A 143 -3.02 -3.85 8.18
C ASP A 143 -1.80 -4.31 9.00
N LYS A 144 -0.70 -4.70 8.35
CA LYS A 144 0.56 -5.13 8.99
C LYS A 144 1.48 -3.96 9.33
N GLY A 145 1.15 -2.76 8.85
CA GLY A 145 1.81 -1.50 9.22
C GLY A 145 3.02 -1.09 8.36
N ASP A 146 3.48 -1.92 7.42
CA ASP A 146 4.63 -1.61 6.54
C ASP A 146 4.35 -0.51 5.49
N HIS A 147 3.10 -0.04 5.45
CA HIS A 147 2.62 1.07 4.63
C HIS A 147 2.70 2.44 5.34
N LEU A 148 3.14 2.48 6.59
CA LEU A 148 3.37 3.71 7.34
C LEU A 148 4.84 4.11 7.26
N MET A 149 5.11 5.30 6.72
CA MET A 149 6.42 5.94 6.78
C MET A 149 6.51 6.74 8.07
N VAL A 150 7.61 6.55 8.79
CA VAL A 150 7.90 7.27 10.03
C VAL A 150 9.24 8.01 9.94
N ASP A 151 9.35 9.13 10.66
CA ASP A 151 10.63 9.81 10.88
C ASP A 151 11.42 9.15 12.04
N ASP A 152 12.58 9.71 12.36
CA ASP A 152 13.46 9.21 13.43
C ASP A 152 12.82 9.29 14.84
N GLU A 153 11.75 10.09 14.98
CA GLU A 153 10.97 10.28 16.21
C GLU A 153 9.70 9.42 16.25
N LEU A 154 9.51 8.57 15.24
CA LEU A 154 8.34 7.69 15.05
C LEU A 154 7.03 8.44 14.74
N ASN A 155 7.08 9.70 14.31
CA ASN A 155 5.90 10.39 13.80
C ASN A 155 5.53 9.81 12.42
N THR A 156 4.24 9.61 12.17
CA THR A 156 3.78 9.20 10.83
C THR A 156 3.91 10.37 9.85
N ILE A 157 4.84 10.26 8.91
CA ILE A 157 5.12 11.27 7.88
C ILE A 157 4.51 10.93 6.53
N GLY A 158 3.97 9.71 6.36
CA GLY A 158 3.32 9.33 5.11
C GLY A 158 2.63 7.98 5.15
N ILE A 159 1.48 7.88 4.49
CA ILE A 159 0.81 6.62 4.17
C ILE A 159 1.07 6.29 2.70
N ILE A 160 1.61 5.10 2.44
CA ILE A 160 1.95 4.60 1.10
C ILE A 160 1.15 3.33 0.76
N TYR A 161 1.44 2.71 -0.40
CA TYR A 161 0.81 1.45 -0.87
C TYR A 161 -0.71 1.45 -1.12
N LEU A 162 -1.31 2.61 -1.38
CA LEU A 162 -2.74 2.81 -1.67
C LEU A 162 -3.31 2.11 -2.93
N GLN A 163 -2.54 1.28 -3.64
CA GLN A 163 -3.01 0.51 -4.81
C GLN A 163 -4.17 -0.44 -4.50
N THR A 164 -4.27 -0.86 -3.23
CA THR A 164 -5.33 -1.74 -2.71
C THR A 164 -6.32 -0.98 -1.83
N ALA A 165 -6.20 0.34 -1.73
CA ALA A 165 -7.17 1.14 -0.98
C ALA A 165 -8.55 1.00 -1.62
N ARG A 166 -9.58 0.88 -0.77
CA ARG A 166 -10.96 0.76 -1.22
C ARG A 166 -11.90 1.52 -0.33
N VAL A 167 -13.03 1.92 -0.91
CA VAL A 167 -14.18 2.41 -0.16
C VAL A 167 -14.84 1.23 0.55
N VAL A 168 -15.09 1.38 1.85
CA VAL A 168 -15.66 0.34 2.70
C VAL A 168 -16.69 0.93 3.67
N PRO A 169 -17.60 0.11 4.23
CA PRO A 169 -18.48 0.54 5.31
C PRO A 169 -17.69 0.90 6.58
N ALA A 170 -18.28 1.73 7.44
CA ALA A 170 -17.68 2.13 8.73
C ALA A 170 -17.22 0.93 9.57
N GLY A 171 -18.03 -0.14 9.59
CA GLY A 171 -17.76 -1.37 10.33
C GLY A 171 -16.46 -2.06 9.92
N GLU A 172 -16.08 -1.95 8.65
CA GLU A 172 -14.81 -2.48 8.16
C GLU A 172 -13.67 -1.49 8.35
N ALA A 173 -13.91 -0.19 8.16
CA ALA A 173 -12.90 0.86 8.30
C ALA A 173 -12.40 1.03 9.75
N PHE A 174 -13.30 0.95 10.74
CA PHE A 174 -13.00 1.24 12.14
C PHE A 174 -13.24 0.05 13.07
N GLY A 175 -13.53 -1.13 12.53
CA GLY A 175 -13.52 -2.36 13.31
C GLY A 175 -12.09 -2.81 13.65
N PRO A 176 -11.95 -3.81 14.53
CA PRO A 176 -10.67 -4.47 14.80
C PRO A 176 -9.92 -4.87 13.50
N SER A 177 -8.59 -4.79 13.51
CA SER A 177 -7.71 -5.17 12.39
C SER A 177 -6.58 -6.11 12.87
N LEU A 178 -5.75 -6.63 11.98
CA LEU A 178 -4.60 -7.47 12.39
C LEU A 178 -3.58 -6.69 13.23
N ALA A 179 -3.51 -5.36 13.08
CA ALA A 179 -2.63 -4.53 13.91
C ALA A 179 -2.93 -4.63 15.42
N THR A 180 -4.17 -4.94 15.79
CA THR A 180 -4.62 -5.10 17.18
C THR A 180 -4.93 -6.54 17.53
N ALA A 181 -4.62 -7.50 16.66
CA ALA A 181 -4.94 -8.91 16.85
C ALA A 181 -3.97 -9.63 17.79
N GLU A 182 -4.51 -10.60 18.53
CA GLU A 182 -3.72 -11.63 19.18
C GLU A 182 -3.75 -12.89 18.30
N MET A 183 -2.62 -13.17 17.64
CA MET A 183 -2.52 -14.26 16.67
C MET A 183 -2.83 -15.63 17.29
N ASP A 184 -2.44 -15.85 18.55
CA ASP A 184 -2.77 -17.05 19.32
C ASP A 184 -4.29 -17.22 19.53
N GLY A 185 -5.05 -16.13 19.60
CA GLY A 185 -6.51 -16.17 19.62
C GLY A 185 -7.08 -16.60 18.26
N ILE A 186 -6.57 -15.99 17.18
CA ILE A 186 -7.01 -16.27 15.80
C ILE A 186 -6.73 -17.72 15.41
N TYR A 187 -5.49 -18.20 15.59
CA TYR A 187 -5.10 -19.55 15.17
C TYR A 187 -5.80 -20.66 15.97
N ASN A 188 -6.25 -20.38 17.19
CA ASN A 188 -6.99 -21.34 18.02
C ASN A 188 -8.51 -21.07 18.01
N GLY A 189 -9.02 -20.28 17.05
CA GLY A 189 -10.45 -20.02 16.88
C GLY A 189 -11.12 -19.19 17.99
N ARG A 190 -10.38 -18.61 18.94
CA ARG A 190 -10.94 -17.94 20.14
C ARG A 190 -11.46 -16.53 19.89
N SER A 191 -12.77 -16.44 19.63
CA SER A 191 -13.71 -15.30 19.69
C SER A 191 -13.51 -14.15 20.69
N SER A 192 -12.62 -13.17 20.54
CA SER A 192 -12.59 -12.04 21.50
C SER A 192 -11.94 -10.74 21.00
N LEU A 193 -12.44 -9.62 21.52
CA LEU A 193 -11.73 -8.34 21.46
C LEU A 193 -10.48 -8.38 22.33
N THR A 194 -9.38 -7.86 21.81
CA THR A 194 -8.11 -7.79 22.54
C THR A 194 -8.05 -6.55 23.42
N VAL A 195 -7.07 -6.51 24.32
CA VAL A 195 -6.76 -5.30 25.09
C VAL A 195 -6.42 -4.11 24.19
N HIS A 196 -5.84 -4.38 23.01
CA HIS A 196 -5.48 -3.36 22.03
C HIS A 196 -6.70 -2.82 21.27
N ASP A 197 -7.67 -3.69 20.93
CA ASP A 197 -8.95 -3.28 20.34
C ASP A 197 -9.66 -2.28 21.27
N LEU A 198 -9.74 -2.62 22.56
CA LEU A 198 -10.39 -1.78 23.58
C LEU A 198 -9.61 -0.50 23.87
N ALA A 199 -8.27 -0.54 23.87
CA ALA A 199 -7.44 0.65 24.02
C ALA A 199 -7.67 1.63 22.86
N LEU A 200 -7.72 1.14 21.63
CA LEU A 200 -7.97 1.96 20.45
C LEU A 200 -9.39 2.56 20.46
N ALA A 201 -10.40 1.79 20.89
CA ALA A 201 -11.76 2.32 21.10
C ALA A 201 -11.77 3.50 22.08
N ARG A 202 -11.05 3.40 23.21
CA ARG A 202 -10.93 4.49 24.19
C ARG A 202 -10.26 5.73 23.61
N PHE A 203 -9.23 5.56 22.77
CA PHE A 203 -8.60 6.70 22.09
C PHE A 203 -9.53 7.37 21.08
N LEU A 204 -10.36 6.60 20.36
CA LEU A 204 -11.39 7.15 19.47
C LEU A 204 -12.43 7.95 20.26
N GLU A 205 -12.89 7.42 21.39
CA GLU A 205 -13.83 8.10 22.27
C GLU A 205 -13.25 9.39 22.85
N ALA A 206 -12.01 9.36 23.33
CA ALA A 206 -11.31 10.54 23.83
C ALA A 206 -11.12 11.64 22.77
N LYS A 207 -11.09 11.26 21.48
CA LYS A 207 -11.06 12.18 20.34
C LYS A 207 -12.46 12.65 19.88
N GLY A 208 -13.52 12.28 20.60
CA GLY A 208 -14.91 12.64 20.29
C GLY A 208 -15.55 11.77 19.20
N ALA A 209 -14.92 10.67 18.78
CA ALA A 209 -15.41 9.77 17.76
C ALA A 209 -16.18 8.58 18.36
N THR A 210 -17.17 8.85 19.21
CA THR A 210 -17.90 7.84 19.99
C THR A 210 -18.57 6.76 19.12
N SER A 211 -19.12 7.13 17.96
CA SER A 211 -19.72 6.16 17.03
C SER A 211 -18.69 5.17 16.48
N LEU A 212 -17.47 5.64 16.17
CA LEU A 212 -16.37 4.81 15.70
C LEU A 212 -15.78 3.96 16.82
N ALA A 213 -15.70 4.50 18.03
CA ALA A 213 -15.32 3.74 19.22
C ALA A 213 -16.27 2.56 19.46
N GLY A 214 -17.59 2.80 19.33
CA GLY A 214 -18.60 1.74 19.42
C GLY A 214 -18.47 0.66 18.36
N ILE A 215 -17.98 1.00 17.14
CA ILE A 215 -17.66 0.01 16.09
C ILE A 215 -16.44 -0.82 16.50
N MET A 216 -15.35 -0.17 16.92
CA MET A 216 -14.11 -0.83 17.34
C MET A 216 -14.32 -1.80 18.50
N SER A 217 -15.18 -1.43 19.47
CA SER A 217 -15.43 -2.23 20.67
C SER A 217 -16.59 -3.22 20.54
N ARG A 218 -17.11 -3.46 19.32
CA ARG A 218 -18.29 -4.32 19.12
C ARG A 218 -17.93 -5.80 19.01
N ASP A 219 -17.19 -6.14 17.96
CA ASP A 219 -16.80 -7.51 17.62
C ASP A 219 -15.64 -7.53 16.63
N GLU A 220 -14.93 -8.65 16.54
CA GLU A 220 -13.81 -8.85 15.61
C GLU A 220 -14.18 -9.74 14.39
N LYS A 221 -15.47 -9.91 14.07
CA LYS A 221 -15.90 -10.85 13.02
C LYS A 221 -15.36 -10.46 11.64
N VAL A 222 -15.36 -9.16 11.35
CA VAL A 222 -14.85 -8.63 10.08
C VAL A 222 -13.36 -8.91 9.94
N ARG A 223 -12.56 -8.71 11.01
CA ARG A 223 -11.14 -9.06 11.04
C ARG A 223 -10.90 -10.52 10.68
N ARG A 224 -11.62 -11.44 11.34
CA ARG A 224 -11.49 -12.89 11.12
C ARG A 224 -11.86 -13.29 9.70
N PHE A 225 -12.96 -12.74 9.20
CA PHE A 225 -13.40 -12.97 7.84
C PHE A 225 -12.32 -12.58 6.83
N PHE A 226 -11.73 -11.39 6.96
CA PHE A 226 -10.65 -10.95 6.07
C PHE A 226 -9.36 -11.74 6.27
N PHE A 227 -8.99 -12.08 7.51
CA PHE A 227 -7.83 -12.94 7.77
C PHE A 227 -7.97 -14.26 7.03
N GLY A 228 -9.11 -14.95 7.15
CA GLY A 228 -9.37 -16.21 6.46
C GLY A 228 -9.32 -16.13 4.93
N LEU A 229 -9.49 -14.94 4.33
CA LEU A 229 -9.35 -14.72 2.89
C LEU A 229 -7.90 -14.42 2.45
N GLU A 230 -7.06 -13.92 3.36
CA GLU A 230 -5.69 -13.48 3.04
C GLU A 230 -4.66 -14.62 3.18
N VAL A 231 -4.94 -15.63 4.00
CA VAL A 231 -4.03 -16.76 4.18
C VAL A 231 -4.17 -17.74 3.02
N ASP A 232 -3.06 -18.02 2.33
CA ASP A 232 -2.85 -19.24 1.51
C ASP A 232 -2.85 -20.49 2.44
N LEU A 233 -3.90 -20.68 3.25
CA LEU A 233 -4.10 -21.89 4.05
C LEU A 233 -4.69 -22.97 3.15
N PHE A 234 -4.36 -24.24 3.45
CA PHE A 234 -5.05 -25.34 2.79
C PHE A 234 -6.54 -25.30 3.16
N TRP A 235 -7.41 -25.68 2.22
CA TRP A 235 -8.88 -25.60 2.38
C TRP A 235 -9.38 -26.27 3.68
N GLU A 236 -8.71 -27.33 4.15
CA GLU A 236 -9.06 -28.04 5.39
C GLU A 236 -8.76 -27.23 6.66
N GLU A 237 -7.74 -26.36 6.65
CA GLU A 237 -7.42 -25.47 7.77
C GLU A 237 -8.39 -24.28 7.82
N THR A 238 -8.93 -23.87 6.67
CA THR A 238 -9.90 -22.76 6.55
C THR A 238 -11.25 -23.09 7.20
N LEU A 239 -11.69 -24.35 7.12
CA LEU A 239 -12.96 -24.80 7.72
C LEU A 239 -12.93 -24.81 9.26
N SER A 240 -11.75 -24.81 9.88
CA SER A 240 -11.62 -24.75 11.34
C SER A 240 -11.63 -23.32 11.90
N LEU A 241 -11.68 -22.30 11.04
CA LEU A 241 -11.66 -20.86 11.39
C LEU A 241 -13.06 -20.21 11.43
N ILE A 242 -14.12 -20.95 11.08
CA ILE A 242 -15.53 -20.52 11.06
C ILE A 242 -16.29 -21.22 12.19
#